data_AF-A0A377YTH4-F1
#
_entry.id   AF-A0A377YTH4-F1
#
_cell.length_a   1.000
_cell.length_b   1.000
_cell.length_c   1.000
_cell.angle_alpha   90.00
_cell.angle_beta   90.00
_cell.angle_gamma   90.00
#
_symmetry.space_group_name_H-M   'P 1'
#
loop_
_entity.id
_entity.type
_entity.pdbx_description
1 polymer ?
#
loop_
_entity_poly.entity_id
_entity_poly.type
_entity_poly.pdbx_seq_one_letter_code
_entity_poly.pdbx_strand_id
1 'polypeptide(L)'
;MKMIVTEDYEEMSLVASHHVLGYITAPRRVNLAVTAGSTPKRMYEHLTAAVKGKVFYDRVHYYNFDEIPFRGQSREGVTISNLRQLFFTPAQIKEENIHKLTLDNAAQHDRHLEKAGGLDLMVLGLGADGHFCGNLPNTTRFHDQTVEVPIHGEMIALIANSEMGGISRQYQTAMSPWGREA
;
A
#
# COMPACT_ATOMS: atom_id res chain seq x y z
N MET A 1 -14.58 -14.63 -10.42
CA MET A 1 -14.72 -13.24 -9.94
C MET A 1 -16.09 -13.07 -9.32
N LYS A 2 -16.20 -12.46 -8.14
CA LYS A 2 -17.47 -12.05 -7.53
C LYS A 2 -17.53 -10.52 -7.57
N MET A 3 -18.58 -9.96 -8.16
CA MET A 3 -18.82 -8.52 -8.17
C MET A 3 -19.78 -8.16 -7.05
N ILE A 4 -19.43 -7.15 -6.24
CA ILE A 4 -20.28 -6.60 -5.18
C ILE A 4 -20.43 -5.12 -5.49
N VAL A 5 -21.66 -4.68 -5.69
CA VAL A 5 -22.01 -3.28 -5.91
C VAL A 5 -22.71 -2.80 -4.65
N THR A 6 -22.19 -1.73 -4.05
CA THR A 6 -22.76 -1.07 -2.87
C THR A 6 -23.38 0.25 -3.28
N GLU A 7 -24.22 0.81 -2.42
CA GLU A 7 -24.91 2.09 -2.66
C GLU A 7 -23.92 3.25 -2.79
N ASP A 8 -22.95 3.31 -1.88
CA ASP A 8 -22.01 4.43 -1.80
C ASP A 8 -20.63 4.02 -1.23
N TYR A 9 -19.78 5.04 -1.03
CA TYR A 9 -18.43 4.89 -0.49
C TYR A 9 -18.41 4.39 0.96
N GLU A 10 -19.39 4.76 1.79
CA GLU A 10 -19.44 4.33 3.18
C GLU A 10 -19.80 2.85 3.24
N GLU A 11 -20.80 2.40 2.47
CA GLU A 11 -21.15 0.98 2.41
C GLU A 11 -20.01 0.15 1.77
N MET A 12 -19.38 0.64 0.70
CA MET A 12 -18.20 -0.01 0.10
C MET A 12 -17.10 -0.22 1.16
N SER A 13 -16.82 0.82 1.93
CA SER A 13 -15.77 0.81 2.96
C SER A 13 -16.08 -0.15 4.10
N LEU A 14 -17.34 -0.18 4.54
CA LEU A 14 -17.81 -1.10 5.57
C LEU A 14 -17.76 -2.56 5.09
N VAL A 15 -18.29 -2.84 3.90
CA VAL A 15 -18.28 -4.19 3.30
C VAL A 15 -16.85 -4.69 3.08
N ALA A 16 -15.96 -3.85 2.55
CA ALA A 16 -14.55 -4.18 2.40
C ALA A 16 -13.89 -4.49 3.76
N SER A 17 -14.19 -3.71 4.81
CA SER A 17 -13.66 -3.97 6.15
C SER A 17 -14.10 -5.33 6.70
N HIS A 18 -15.35 -5.75 6.46
CA HIS A 18 -15.82 -7.07 6.86
C HIS A 18 -15.10 -8.20 6.12
N HIS A 19 -14.80 -8.02 4.83
CA HIS A 19 -14.00 -8.99 4.08
C HIS A 19 -12.59 -9.11 4.63
N VAL A 20 -11.91 -8.00 4.92
CA VAL A 20 -10.57 -8.01 5.52
C VAL A 20 -10.60 -8.60 6.93
N LEU A 21 -11.64 -8.32 7.73
CA LEU A 21 -11.82 -8.92 9.06
C LEU A 21 -11.95 -10.44 9.02
N GLY A 22 -12.48 -11.01 7.93
CA GLY A 22 -12.49 -12.46 7.71
C GLY A 22 -11.09 -13.08 7.73
N TYR A 23 -10.08 -12.34 7.27
CA TYR A 23 -8.67 -12.78 7.33
C TYR A 23 -8.02 -12.43 8.66
N ILE A 24 -8.26 -11.23 9.19
CA ILE A 24 -7.70 -10.78 10.49
C ILE A 24 -8.10 -11.72 11.63
N THR A 25 -9.32 -12.25 11.59
CA THR A 25 -9.85 -13.16 12.63
C THR A 25 -9.40 -14.62 12.47
N ALA A 26 -8.57 -14.93 11.47
CA ALA A 26 -8.05 -16.28 11.28
C ALA A 26 -7.18 -16.72 12.47
N PRO A 27 -7.26 -17.99 12.90
CA PRO A 27 -6.54 -18.48 14.09
C PRO A 27 -5.04 -18.74 13.85
N ARG A 28 -4.60 -18.71 12.59
CA ARG A 28 -3.21 -18.92 12.16
C ARG A 28 -2.65 -17.63 11.57
N ARG A 29 -1.34 -17.65 11.29
CA ARG A 29 -0.67 -16.57 10.57
C ARG A 29 -1.40 -16.26 9.27
N VAL A 30 -1.60 -14.97 9.00
CA VAL A 30 -2.04 -14.47 7.70
C VAL A 30 -1.16 -13.30 7.26
N ASN A 31 -0.82 -13.25 5.97
CA ASN A 31 -0.01 -12.23 5.35
C ASN A 31 -0.89 -11.39 4.41
N LEU A 32 -1.10 -10.13 4.74
CA LEU A 32 -1.99 -9.21 4.03
C LEU A 32 -1.19 -8.09 3.37
N ALA A 33 -1.24 -8.00 2.04
CA ALA A 33 -0.72 -6.85 1.31
C ALA A 33 -1.81 -5.78 1.17
N VAL A 34 -1.55 -4.54 1.57
CA VAL A 34 -2.60 -3.51 1.74
C VAL A 34 -2.25 -2.18 1.06
N THR A 35 -3.26 -1.58 0.43
CA THR A 35 -3.12 -0.34 -0.38
C THR A 35 -3.07 0.93 0.45
N ALA A 36 -2.28 1.90 0.02
CA ALA A 36 -2.41 3.29 0.44
C ALA A 36 -3.49 4.00 -0.42
N GLY A 37 -3.45 5.34 -0.47
CA GLY A 37 -4.38 6.17 -1.24
C GLY A 37 -5.64 6.57 -0.48
N SER A 38 -6.52 7.33 -1.14
CA SER A 38 -7.74 7.86 -0.53
C SER A 38 -8.87 6.82 -0.44
N THR A 39 -8.99 5.93 -1.43
CA THR A 39 -10.02 4.89 -1.48
C THR A 39 -10.12 4.04 -0.21
N PRO A 40 -9.04 3.46 0.35
CA PRO A 40 -9.15 2.62 1.54
C PRO A 40 -9.30 3.39 2.86
N LYS A 41 -9.29 4.73 2.85
CA LYS A 41 -9.25 5.54 4.08
C LYS A 41 -10.35 5.15 5.06
N ARG A 42 -11.61 5.14 4.60
CA ARG A 42 -12.75 4.83 5.48
C ARG A 42 -12.79 3.36 5.89
N MET A 43 -12.34 2.45 5.03
CA MET A 43 -12.14 1.03 5.40
C MET A 43 -11.14 0.91 6.56
N TYR A 44 -10.02 1.64 6.53
CA TYR A 44 -9.04 1.63 7.62
C TYR A 44 -9.56 2.22 8.93
N GLU A 45 -10.47 3.20 8.88
CA GLU A 45 -11.12 3.71 10.08
C GLU A 45 -12.00 2.63 10.74
N HIS A 46 -12.74 1.84 9.96
CA HIS A 46 -13.49 0.68 10.47
C HIS A 46 -12.56 -0.40 11.03
N LEU A 47 -11.50 -0.75 10.30
CA LEU A 47 -10.52 -1.75 10.74
C LEU A 47 -9.79 -1.31 12.01
N THR A 48 -9.42 -0.04 12.11
CA THR A 48 -8.82 0.55 13.31
C THR A 48 -9.72 0.35 14.52
N ALA A 49 -11.00 0.71 14.44
CA ALA A 49 -11.95 0.50 15.53
C ALA A 49 -12.07 -0.99 15.89
N ALA A 50 -12.04 -1.87 14.88
CA ALA A 50 -12.16 -3.30 15.06
C ALA A 50 -10.94 -3.92 15.75
N VAL A 51 -9.70 -3.46 15.51
CA VAL A 51 -8.47 -4.14 16.01
C VAL A 51 -7.71 -3.39 17.09
N LYS A 52 -7.91 -2.08 17.25
CA LYS A 52 -7.16 -1.26 18.21
C LYS A 52 -7.27 -1.82 19.63
N GLY A 53 -6.13 -1.92 20.31
CA GLY A 53 -6.01 -2.46 21.68
C GLY A 53 -6.23 -3.97 21.82
N LYS A 54 -6.44 -4.71 20.71
CA LYS A 54 -6.68 -6.16 20.76
C LYS A 54 -5.41 -6.93 20.43
N VAL A 55 -4.84 -7.56 21.45
CA VAL A 55 -3.58 -8.30 21.34
C VAL A 55 -3.73 -9.68 20.68
N PHE A 56 -4.96 -10.19 20.54
CA PHE A 56 -5.24 -11.53 20.02
C PHE A 56 -5.24 -11.63 18.48
N TYR A 57 -4.90 -10.54 17.78
CA TYR A 57 -4.66 -10.53 16.33
C TYR A 57 -3.15 -10.40 15.99
N ASP A 58 -2.28 -10.81 16.91
CA ASP A 58 -0.82 -10.72 16.80
C ASP A 58 -0.18 -11.62 15.72
N ARG A 59 -0.97 -12.48 15.07
CA ARG A 59 -0.55 -13.34 13.96
C ARG A 59 -0.85 -12.75 12.57
N VAL A 60 -1.44 -11.56 12.52
CA VAL A 60 -1.68 -10.85 11.26
C VAL A 60 -0.43 -10.05 10.90
N HIS A 61 0.10 -10.27 9.70
CA HIS A 61 1.26 -9.56 9.18
C HIS A 61 0.87 -8.73 7.97
N TYR A 62 1.31 -7.48 7.93
CA TYR A 62 0.95 -6.50 6.90
C TYR A 62 2.15 -6.14 6.04
N TYR A 63 1.91 -6.00 4.74
CA TYR A 63 2.90 -5.71 3.71
C TYR A 63 2.43 -4.52 2.85
N ASN A 64 3.31 -3.58 2.54
CA ASN A 64 3.10 -2.69 1.40
C ASN A 64 3.52 -3.42 0.10
N PHE A 65 2.85 -3.14 -1.02
CA PHE A 65 3.10 -3.81 -2.30
C PHE A 65 3.84 -2.94 -3.32
N ASP A 66 4.07 -1.66 -3.00
CA ASP A 66 4.94 -0.74 -3.71
C ASP A 66 5.58 0.21 -2.69
N GLU A 67 6.62 0.93 -3.12
CA GLU A 67 7.22 1.99 -2.34
C GLU A 67 7.88 3.04 -3.24
N ILE A 68 7.75 4.31 -2.86
CA ILE A 68 8.42 5.43 -3.51
C ILE A 68 9.25 6.17 -2.45
N PRO A 69 10.60 6.08 -2.50
CA PRO A 69 11.45 6.82 -1.58
C PRO A 69 11.48 8.31 -1.91
N PHE A 70 11.72 9.15 -0.90
CA PHE A 70 11.95 10.58 -1.10
C PHE A 70 13.38 10.83 -1.57
N ARG A 71 13.52 11.41 -2.77
CA ARG A 71 14.84 11.71 -3.36
C ARG A 71 15.72 12.50 -2.38
N GLY A 72 16.91 11.97 -2.10
CA GLY A 72 17.91 12.62 -1.25
C GLY A 72 17.57 12.67 0.24
N GLN A 73 16.55 11.93 0.71
CA GLN A 73 16.17 11.89 2.12
C GLN A 73 16.30 10.47 2.68
N SER A 74 16.86 10.36 3.88
CA SER A 74 16.91 9.11 4.64
C SER A 74 15.71 9.03 5.59
N ARG A 75 14.51 8.88 5.00
CA ARG A 75 13.25 8.67 5.71
C ARG A 75 12.46 7.55 5.06
N GLU A 76 11.46 7.04 5.76
CA GLU A 76 10.50 6.10 5.19
C GLU A 76 9.80 6.71 3.95
N GLY A 77 9.55 5.86 2.96
CA GLY A 77 8.93 6.22 1.69
C GLY A 77 7.45 6.59 1.82
N VAL A 78 6.87 6.98 0.70
CA VAL A 78 5.49 7.49 0.61
C VAL A 78 4.48 6.43 1.08
N THR A 79 4.56 5.20 0.55
CA THR A 79 3.54 4.17 0.76
C THR A 79 3.48 3.77 2.23
N ILE A 80 4.62 3.40 2.83
CA ILE A 80 4.62 3.00 4.24
C ILE A 80 4.27 4.16 5.18
N SER A 81 4.70 5.38 4.88
CA SER A 81 4.34 6.58 5.67
C SER A 81 2.81 6.77 5.69
N ASN A 82 2.16 6.64 4.54
CA ASN A 82 0.71 6.76 4.40
C ASN A 82 -0.01 5.62 5.12
N LEU A 83 0.44 4.37 4.98
CA LEU A 83 -0.15 3.24 5.69
C LEU A 83 -0.05 3.36 7.21
N ARG A 84 1.06 3.90 7.73
CA ARG A 84 1.20 4.23 9.15
C ARG A 84 0.17 5.26 9.59
N GLN A 85 0.00 6.33 8.82
CA GLN A 85 -0.95 7.39 9.12
C GLN A 85 -2.41 6.91 9.06
N LEU A 86 -2.77 6.15 8.03
CA LEU A 86 -4.13 5.68 7.79
C LEU A 86 -4.54 4.58 8.76
N PHE A 87 -3.63 3.66 9.08
CA PHE A 87 -3.99 2.42 9.76
C PHE A 87 -3.01 1.99 10.85
N PHE A 88 -1.72 1.76 10.54
CA PHE A 88 -0.86 1.03 11.48
C PHE A 88 -0.69 1.74 12.83
N THR A 89 -0.45 3.05 12.82
CA THR A 89 -0.33 3.85 14.04
C THR A 89 -1.66 3.95 14.80
N PRO A 90 -2.78 4.41 14.20
CA PRO A 90 -4.03 4.53 14.94
C PRO A 90 -4.60 3.19 15.43
N ALA A 91 -4.35 2.09 14.69
CA ALA A 91 -4.76 0.73 15.05
C ALA A 91 -3.78 0.02 16.01
N GLN A 92 -2.64 0.63 16.32
CA GLN A 92 -1.60 0.10 17.22
C GLN A 92 -1.03 -1.24 16.74
N ILE A 93 -0.82 -1.38 15.43
CA ILE A 93 -0.15 -2.55 14.87
C ILE A 93 1.32 -2.56 15.31
N LYS A 94 1.79 -3.71 15.79
CA LYS A 94 3.19 -3.86 16.24
C LYS A 94 4.14 -3.84 15.05
N GLU A 95 5.34 -3.27 15.24
CA GLU A 95 6.34 -3.18 14.18
C GLU A 95 6.80 -4.55 13.67
N GLU A 96 6.86 -5.57 14.54
CA GLU A 96 7.17 -6.96 14.17
C GLU A 96 6.14 -7.60 13.21
N ASN A 97 4.95 -6.99 13.11
CA ASN A 97 3.88 -7.39 12.20
C ASN A 97 3.84 -6.54 10.92
N ILE A 98 4.73 -5.55 10.75
CA ILE A 98 4.78 -4.66 9.59
C ILE A 98 6.04 -4.99 8.78
N HIS A 99 5.85 -5.46 7.56
CA HIS A 99 6.94 -5.87 6.66
C HIS A 99 7.05 -4.88 5.51
N LYS A 100 8.14 -4.12 5.50
CA LYS A 100 8.35 -3.01 4.57
C LYS A 100 9.02 -3.48 3.29
N LEU A 101 8.42 -3.21 2.13
CA LEU A 101 9.08 -3.26 0.83
C LEU A 101 9.85 -1.95 0.60
N THR A 102 11.11 -2.05 0.21
CA THR A 102 11.99 -0.94 -0.18
C THR A 102 12.87 -1.34 -1.37
N LEU A 103 13.54 -0.39 -2.02
CA LEU A 103 14.52 -0.69 -3.08
C LEU A 103 15.62 -1.65 -2.60
N ASP A 104 16.12 -1.46 -1.37
CA ASP A 104 17.21 -2.27 -0.81
C ASP A 104 16.84 -3.75 -0.62
N ASN A 105 15.55 -4.06 -0.44
CA ASN A 105 15.08 -5.42 -0.15
C ASN A 105 14.20 -6.03 -1.24
N ALA A 106 13.86 -5.27 -2.29
CA ALA A 106 12.97 -5.69 -3.38
C ALA A 106 13.40 -7.04 -4.00
N ALA A 107 14.70 -7.22 -4.25
CA ALA A 107 15.23 -8.45 -4.85
C ALA A 107 15.06 -9.72 -3.99
N GLN A 108 14.77 -9.57 -2.69
CA GLN A 108 14.50 -10.70 -1.79
C GLN A 108 13.03 -10.82 -1.38
N HIS A 109 12.20 -9.85 -1.77
CA HIS A 109 10.82 -9.72 -1.28
C HIS A 109 9.98 -10.95 -1.58
N ASP A 110 9.91 -11.39 -2.84
CA ASP A 110 9.11 -12.54 -3.24
C ASP A 110 9.56 -13.83 -2.54
N ARG A 111 10.87 -14.01 -2.37
CA ARG A 111 11.44 -15.16 -1.64
C ARG A 111 11.09 -15.12 -0.16
N HIS A 112 11.08 -13.94 0.46
CA HIS A 112 10.70 -13.78 1.86
C HIS A 112 9.20 -14.03 2.07
N LEU A 113 8.36 -13.56 1.14
CA LEU A 113 6.93 -13.85 1.13
C LEU A 113 6.66 -15.35 1.00
N GLU A 114 7.30 -16.04 0.05
CA GLU A 114 7.13 -17.49 -0.13
C GLU A 114 7.52 -18.27 1.13
N LYS A 115 8.67 -17.93 1.75
CA LYS A 115 9.09 -18.52 3.03
C LYS A 115 8.12 -18.25 4.18
N ALA A 116 7.39 -17.14 4.11
CA ALA A 116 6.36 -16.76 5.09
C ALA A 116 5.00 -17.44 4.82
N GLY A 117 4.85 -18.21 3.75
CA GLY A 117 3.62 -18.91 3.36
C GLY A 117 2.84 -18.23 2.22
N GLY A 118 3.40 -17.23 1.55
CA GLY A 118 2.73 -16.45 0.51
C GLY A 118 1.76 -15.39 1.07
N LEU A 119 1.13 -14.62 0.19
CA LEU A 119 0.09 -13.66 0.56
C LEU A 119 -1.28 -14.36 0.60
N ASP A 120 -2.02 -14.20 1.71
CA ASP A 120 -3.39 -14.70 1.86
C ASP A 120 -4.42 -13.79 1.21
N LEU A 121 -4.14 -12.47 1.23
CA LEU A 121 -4.99 -11.44 0.66
C LEU A 121 -4.14 -10.27 0.17
N MET A 122 -4.58 -9.67 -0.93
CA MET A 122 -4.12 -8.37 -1.39
C MET A 122 -5.32 -7.44 -1.52
N VAL A 123 -5.30 -6.31 -0.81
CA VAL A 123 -6.33 -5.26 -0.89
C VAL A 123 -5.81 -4.16 -1.80
N LEU A 124 -6.34 -4.08 -3.02
CA LEU A 124 -5.89 -3.17 -4.07
C LEU A 124 -6.90 -2.05 -4.34
N GLY A 125 -6.39 -0.87 -4.67
CA GLY A 125 -7.14 0.15 -5.39
C GLY A 125 -7.10 -0.10 -6.91
N LEU A 126 -7.95 0.61 -7.64
CA LEU A 126 -7.94 0.66 -9.10
C LEU A 126 -7.84 2.12 -9.55
N GLY A 127 -6.79 2.44 -10.29
CA GLY A 127 -6.60 3.76 -10.89
C GLY A 127 -7.62 4.06 -11.99
N ALA A 128 -7.87 5.35 -12.25
CA ALA A 128 -8.77 5.78 -13.32
C ALA A 128 -8.30 5.34 -14.73
N ASP A 129 -7.00 5.15 -14.91
CA ASP A 129 -6.35 4.62 -16.11
C ASP A 129 -6.18 3.08 -16.07
N GLY A 130 -6.71 2.42 -15.04
CA GLY A 130 -6.64 0.97 -14.85
C GLY A 130 -5.38 0.46 -14.16
N HIS A 131 -4.49 1.34 -13.66
CA HIS A 131 -3.32 0.88 -12.90
C HIS A 131 -3.70 0.21 -11.57
N PHE A 132 -2.79 -0.64 -11.10
CA PHE A 132 -2.82 -1.25 -9.76
C PHE A 132 -1.38 -1.37 -9.23
N CYS A 133 -1.16 -1.08 -7.95
CA CYS A 133 0.20 -0.88 -7.41
C CYS A 133 0.97 0.15 -8.27
N GLY A 134 2.28 -0.04 -8.46
CA GLY A 134 3.09 0.69 -9.44
C GLY A 134 2.99 0.21 -10.89
N ASN A 135 2.01 -0.65 -11.24
CA ASN A 135 1.86 -1.20 -12.59
C ASN A 135 1.05 -0.26 -13.48
N LEU A 136 1.75 0.63 -14.18
CA LEU A 136 1.15 1.67 -15.01
C LEU A 136 0.84 1.18 -16.45
N PRO A 137 -0.11 1.83 -17.15
CA PRO A 137 -0.44 1.49 -18.55
C PRO A 137 0.78 1.52 -19.47
N ASN A 138 0.82 0.58 -20.43
CA ASN A 138 1.87 0.40 -21.44
C ASN A 138 3.28 0.04 -20.94
N THR A 139 3.57 0.13 -19.64
CA THR A 139 4.88 -0.25 -19.08
C THR A 139 4.84 -1.54 -18.26
N THR A 140 3.64 -1.92 -17.81
CA THR A 140 3.41 -3.18 -17.09
C THR A 140 3.76 -4.39 -17.94
N ARG A 141 4.52 -5.34 -17.37
CA ARG A 141 4.77 -6.66 -17.96
C ARG A 141 4.21 -7.71 -17.02
N PHE A 142 3.25 -8.52 -17.51
CA PHE A 142 2.54 -9.48 -16.65
C PHE A 142 3.40 -10.61 -16.06
N HIS A 143 4.63 -10.80 -16.53
CA HIS A 143 5.56 -11.77 -15.95
C HIS A 143 6.43 -11.18 -14.83
N ASP A 144 6.33 -9.87 -14.57
CA ASP A 144 7.10 -9.23 -13.51
C ASP A 144 6.64 -9.71 -12.14
N GLN A 145 7.63 -9.99 -11.30
CA GLN A 145 7.44 -10.18 -9.85
C GLN A 145 7.71 -8.83 -9.16
N THR A 146 8.31 -8.81 -7.97
CA THR A 146 8.78 -7.55 -7.36
C THR A 146 9.95 -6.98 -8.17
N VAL A 147 9.77 -5.81 -8.78
CA VAL A 147 10.78 -5.16 -9.64
C VAL A 147 10.92 -3.67 -9.33
N GLU A 148 12.11 -3.13 -9.56
CA GLU A 148 12.32 -1.69 -9.63
C GLU A 148 11.90 -1.17 -11.00
N VAL A 149 11.14 -0.06 -11.03
CA VAL A 149 10.67 0.60 -12.25
C VAL A 149 11.29 1.99 -12.34
N PRO A 150 12.11 2.29 -13.36
CA PRO A 150 12.64 3.63 -13.58
C PRO A 150 11.53 4.65 -13.84
N ILE A 151 11.59 5.78 -13.15
CA ILE A 151 10.64 6.89 -13.34
C ILE A 151 11.20 7.88 -14.37
N HIS A 152 10.50 8.10 -15.47
CA HIS A 152 10.90 9.04 -16.52
C HIS A 152 9.71 9.75 -17.18
N GLY A 153 9.94 10.97 -17.70
CA GLY A 153 8.95 11.73 -18.46
C GLY A 153 7.65 11.97 -17.70
N GLU A 154 6.52 11.70 -18.36
CA GLU A 154 5.16 11.91 -17.82
C GLU A 154 4.86 11.11 -16.53
N MET A 155 5.61 10.04 -16.25
CA MET A 155 5.44 9.27 -15.01
C MET A 155 5.68 10.11 -13.75
N ILE A 156 6.54 11.13 -13.84
CA ILE A 156 6.86 12.00 -12.70
C ILE A 156 5.59 12.68 -12.17
N ALA A 157 4.77 13.24 -13.08
CA ALA A 157 3.54 13.92 -12.71
C ALA A 157 2.46 12.93 -12.25
N LEU A 158 2.34 11.78 -12.91
CA LEU A 158 1.39 10.73 -12.53
C LEU A 158 1.64 10.24 -11.10
N ILE A 159 2.89 9.89 -10.77
CA ILE A 159 3.28 9.40 -9.45
C ILE A 159 3.08 10.49 -8.38
N ALA A 160 3.38 11.76 -8.70
CA ALA A 160 3.13 12.86 -7.77
C ALA A 160 1.65 13.02 -7.41
N ASN A 161 0.76 12.89 -8.39
CA ASN A 161 -0.65 13.12 -8.18
C ASN A 161 -1.35 11.93 -7.52
N SER A 162 -0.99 10.70 -7.91
CA SER A 162 -1.59 9.45 -7.41
C SER A 162 -1.10 9.09 -6.01
N GLU A 163 0.21 9.06 -5.81
CA GLU A 163 0.80 8.47 -4.60
C GLU A 163 1.16 9.51 -3.54
N MET A 164 1.56 10.71 -3.96
CA MET A 164 1.97 11.79 -3.03
C MET A 164 0.82 12.74 -2.65
N GLY A 165 -0.43 12.39 -2.99
CA GLY A 165 -1.64 12.99 -2.42
C GLY A 165 -1.89 14.45 -2.83
N GLY A 166 -1.67 14.83 -4.09
CA GLY A 166 -2.07 16.15 -4.60
C GLY A 166 -1.50 17.32 -3.78
N ILE A 167 -0.18 17.45 -3.74
CA ILE A 167 0.60 18.64 -3.32
C ILE A 167 0.24 19.24 -1.94
N SER A 168 0.78 18.64 -0.87
CA SER A 168 1.11 19.40 0.34
C SER A 168 2.46 20.13 0.15
N ARG A 169 2.60 21.36 0.68
CA ARG A 169 3.82 22.20 0.52
C ARG A 169 5.14 21.53 0.94
N GLN A 170 5.11 20.43 1.69
CA GLN A 170 6.30 19.67 2.09
C GLN A 170 6.92 18.86 0.94
N TYR A 171 6.19 18.59 -0.15
CA TYR A 171 6.64 17.72 -1.25
C TYR A 171 7.19 18.45 -2.48
N GLN A 172 7.03 19.78 -2.59
CA GLN A 172 7.62 20.57 -3.69
C GLN A 172 9.15 20.50 -3.73
N THR A 173 9.81 20.31 -2.59
CA THR A 173 11.26 20.13 -2.50
C THR A 173 11.76 18.78 -3.03
N ALA A 174 10.92 17.74 -3.07
CA ALA A 174 11.30 16.42 -3.58
C ALA A 174 11.35 16.36 -5.13
N MET A 175 10.64 17.28 -5.80
CA MET A 175 10.53 17.31 -7.27
C MET A 175 11.47 18.32 -7.95
N SER A 176 12.09 19.25 -7.21
CA SER A 176 12.84 20.38 -7.79
C SER A 176 14.04 20.06 -8.68
N PRO A 177 14.73 18.89 -8.61
CA PRO A 177 15.79 18.56 -9.56
C PRO A 177 15.33 17.66 -10.72
N TRP A 178 14.06 17.27 -10.81
CA TRP A 178 13.59 16.38 -11.90
C TRP A 178 13.29 17.12 -13.22
N GLY A 179 13.34 18.46 -13.21
CA GLY A 179 13.05 19.31 -14.38
C GLY A 179 14.24 20.15 -14.87
N ARG A 180 15.47 19.83 -14.49
CA ARG A 180 16.69 20.53 -14.96
C ARG A 180 17.73 19.56 -15.46
N GLU A 181 17.45 18.95 -16.59
CA GLU A 181 18.45 18.48 -17.55
C GLU A 181 17.80 18.50 -18.93
N ALA A 182 17.98 19.65 -19.60
CA ALA A 182 17.92 19.84 -21.04
C ALA A 182 19.27 20.42 -21.46
#